data_AF-V6K5I5-F1
#
_entry.id   AF-V6K5I5-F1
#
_cell.length_a   1.000
_cell.length_b   1.000
_cell.length_c   1.000
_cell.angle_alpha   90.00
_cell.angle_beta   90.00
_cell.angle_gamma   90.00
#
_symmetry.space_group_name_H-M   'P 1'
#
loop_
_entity.id
_entity.type
_entity.pdbx_description
1 polymer ?
#
loop_
_entity_poly.entity_id
_entity_poly.type
_entity_poly.pdbx_seq_one_letter_code
_entity_poly.pdbx_strand_id
1 'polypeptide(L)'
;MRFVGAQRDLVGEALLWLAYRREGESVLQVWAGCGKQQLEELHGRIQSAGDREYVVLSAGELHTLHAVLTSVYCMFASEEAFHEQLGFYRENLFALVSGLMVTVSQAATAE
;
A
#
# COMPACT_ATOMS: atom_id res chain seq x y z
N MET A 1 -11.00 -3.11 6.29
CA MET A 1 -10.27 -1.85 6.51
C MET A 1 -10.93 -0.73 5.72
N ARG A 2 -10.95 0.51 6.21
CA ARG A 2 -11.47 1.67 5.47
C ARG A 2 -10.32 2.61 5.11
N PHE A 3 -10.29 3.08 3.86
CA PHE A 3 -9.34 4.07 3.36
C PHE A 3 -10.11 5.32 2.94
N VAL A 4 -9.68 6.51 3.38
CA VAL A 4 -10.42 7.76 3.16
C VAL A 4 -9.57 8.80 2.42
N GLY A 5 -10.15 9.44 1.41
CA GLY A 5 -9.53 10.52 0.63
C GLY A 5 -8.08 10.24 0.28
N ALA A 6 -7.19 11.13 0.71
CA ALA A 6 -5.75 11.08 0.47
C ALA A 6 -5.08 9.75 0.90
N GLN A 7 -5.63 9.04 1.90
CA GLN A 7 -5.10 7.73 2.31
C GLN A 7 -5.35 6.67 1.23
N ARG A 8 -6.54 6.66 0.64
CA ARG A 8 -6.89 5.74 -0.46
C ARG A 8 -6.05 6.05 -1.69
N ASP A 9 -5.90 7.34 -1.99
CA ASP A 9 -5.12 7.79 -3.15
C ASP A 9 -3.65 7.39 -2.97
N LEU A 10 -3.05 7.64 -1.81
CA LEU A 10 -1.68 7.22 -1.50
C LEU A 10 -1.47 5.71 -1.62
N VAL A 11 -2.40 4.90 -1.09
CA VAL A 11 -2.33 3.44 -1.25
C VAL A 11 -2.40 3.05 -2.72
N GLY A 12 -3.30 3.67 -3.48
CA GLY A 12 -3.46 3.39 -4.89
C GLY A 12 -2.19 3.69 -5.68
N GLU A 13 -1.64 4.89 -5.50
CA GLU A 13 -0.41 5.33 -6.14
C GLU A 13 0.77 4.43 -5.75
N ALA A 14 0.91 4.05 -4.48
CA ALA A 14 1.99 3.15 -4.04
C ALA A 14 1.90 1.76 -4.70
N LEU A 15 0.69 1.19 -4.79
CA LEU A 15 0.45 -0.11 -5.44
C LEU A 15 0.81 -0.07 -6.92
N LEU A 16 0.30 0.93 -7.65
CA LEU A 16 0.56 1.06 -9.08
C LEU A 16 2.02 1.41 -9.36
N TRP A 17 2.60 2.33 -8.60
CA TRP A 17 3.99 2.72 -8.77
C TRP A 17 4.91 1.50 -8.65
N LEU A 18 4.68 0.63 -7.65
CA LEU A 18 5.46 -0.60 -7.50
C LEU A 18 5.16 -1.62 -8.61
N ALA A 19 3.89 -1.77 -9.03
CA ALA A 19 3.47 -2.70 -10.08
C ALA A 19 4.03 -2.36 -11.48
N TYR A 20 4.31 -1.08 -11.74
CA TYR A 20 4.83 -0.58 -13.02
C TYR A 20 6.30 -0.20 -12.99
N ARG A 21 7.01 -0.58 -11.92
CA ARG A 21 8.46 -0.48 -11.86
C ARG A 21 9.12 -1.28 -12.98
N ARG A 22 10.33 -0.85 -13.37
CA ARG A 22 11.07 -1.44 -14.50
C ARG A 22 11.67 -2.80 -14.17
N GLU A 23 11.79 -3.14 -12.89
CA GLU A 23 12.27 -4.43 -12.44
C GLU A 23 11.30 -5.55 -12.81
N GLY A 24 11.86 -6.73 -13.10
CA GLY A 24 11.06 -7.88 -13.54
C GLY A 24 10.18 -8.49 -12.44
N GLU A 25 9.26 -9.34 -12.86
CA GLU A 25 8.25 -10.00 -12.00
C GLU A 25 8.83 -10.64 -10.73
N SER A 26 9.98 -11.31 -10.82
CA SER A 26 10.61 -11.95 -9.66
C SER A 26 11.06 -10.96 -8.59
N VAL A 27 11.51 -9.77 -9.00
CA VAL A 27 11.91 -8.71 -8.04
C VAL A 27 10.66 -8.12 -7.38
N LEU A 28 9.59 -7.92 -8.16
CA LEU A 28 8.30 -7.47 -7.65
C LEU A 28 7.74 -8.42 -6.60
N GLN A 29 7.81 -9.73 -6.85
CA GLN A 29 7.40 -10.75 -5.88
C GLN A 29 8.19 -10.69 -4.57
N VAL A 30 9.48 -10.37 -4.62
CA VAL A 30 10.30 -10.20 -3.40
C VAL A 30 9.88 -8.95 -2.62
N TRP A 31 9.58 -7.85 -3.31
CA TRP A 31 9.21 -6.59 -2.65
C TRP A 31 7.78 -6.58 -2.11
N ALA A 32 6.83 -7.12 -2.87
CA ALA A 32 5.41 -7.05 -2.56
C ALA A 32 4.84 -8.35 -1.98
N GLY A 33 5.57 -9.47 -2.08
CA GLY A 33 5.05 -10.80 -1.76
C GLY A 33 4.11 -11.38 -2.83
N CYS A 34 3.87 -10.65 -3.93
CA CYS A 34 2.94 -11.03 -4.98
C CYS A 34 3.33 -10.44 -6.34
N GLY A 35 2.65 -10.87 -7.40
CA GLY A 35 2.90 -10.43 -8.76
C GLY A 35 2.15 -9.16 -9.17
N LYS A 36 2.46 -8.64 -10.36
CA LYS A 36 1.88 -7.40 -10.89
C LYS A 36 0.35 -7.44 -10.92
N GLN A 37 -0.23 -8.51 -11.45
CA GLN A 37 -1.68 -8.66 -11.58
C GLN A 37 -2.39 -8.54 -10.21
N GLN A 38 -1.81 -9.13 -9.17
CA GLN A 38 -2.40 -9.11 -7.82
C GLN A 38 -2.37 -7.70 -7.23
N LEU A 39 -1.33 -6.91 -7.52
CA LEU A 39 -1.27 -5.50 -7.12
C LEU A 39 -2.32 -4.65 -7.85
N GLU A 40 -2.55 -4.88 -9.14
CA GLU A 40 -3.57 -4.18 -9.92
C GLU A 40 -4.98 -4.51 -9.45
N GLU A 41 -5.25 -5.78 -9.13
CA GLU A 41 -6.53 -6.23 -8.57
C GLU A 41 -6.78 -5.62 -7.19
N LEU A 42 -5.78 -5.61 -6.32
CA LEU A 42 -5.87 -4.98 -5.00
C LEU A 42 -6.08 -3.47 -5.11
N HIS A 43 -5.35 -2.81 -6.02
CA HIS A 43 -5.55 -1.40 -6.35
C HIS A 43 -7.00 -1.14 -6.78
N GLY A 44 -7.51 -1.89 -7.76
CA GLY A 44 -8.86 -1.72 -8.30
C GLY A 44 -9.92 -1.82 -7.21
N ARG A 45 -9.80 -2.83 -6.32
CA ARG A 45 -10.72 -3.03 -5.20
C ARG A 45 -10.69 -1.87 -4.19
N ILE A 46 -9.50 -1.40 -3.84
CA ILE A 46 -9.34 -0.28 -2.89
C ILE A 46 -9.89 1.02 -3.48
N GLN A 47 -9.64 1.29 -4.77
CA GLN A 47 -10.16 2.48 -5.43
C GLN A 47 -11.68 2.44 -5.61
N SER A 48 -12.25 1.26 -5.89
CA SER A 48 -13.71 1.12 -6.12
C SER A 48 -14.57 1.27 -4.86
N ALA A 49 -14.02 1.03 -3.67
CA ALA A 49 -14.77 1.05 -2.42
C ALA A 49 -15.20 2.46 -1.96
N GLY A 50 -14.59 3.53 -2.49
CA GLY A 50 -14.89 4.90 -2.06
C GLY A 50 -14.59 5.15 -0.57
N ASP A 51 -15.06 6.29 -0.02
CA ASP A 51 -14.69 6.73 1.34
C ASP A 51 -15.48 6.05 2.47
N ARG A 52 -16.64 5.46 2.14
CA ARG A 52 -17.61 4.98 3.14
C ARG A 52 -17.61 3.48 3.31
N GLU A 53 -17.00 2.73 2.40
CA GLU A 53 -17.05 1.27 2.40
C GLU A 53 -15.80 0.66 3.02
N TYR A 54 -15.99 -0.51 3.63
CA TYR A 54 -14.89 -1.31 4.13
C TYR A 54 -14.40 -2.25 3.04
N VAL A 55 -13.10 -2.24 2.79
CA VAL A 55 -12.41 -3.26 1.99
C VAL A 55 -12.09 -4.44 2.90
N VAL A 56 -12.65 -5.61 2.59
CA VAL A 56 -12.26 -6.86 3.25
C VAL A 56 -10.91 -7.30 2.68
N LEU A 57 -9.93 -7.45 3.56
CA LEU A 57 -8.57 -7.87 3.23
C LEU A 57 -8.21 -9.10 4.04
N SER A 58 -7.68 -10.11 3.37
CA SER A 58 -7.04 -11.26 3.99
C SER A 58 -5.70 -10.87 4.65
N ALA A 59 -5.19 -11.73 5.52
CA ALA A 59 -3.86 -11.55 6.11
C ALA A 59 -2.75 -11.43 5.04
N GLY A 60 -2.86 -12.16 3.93
CA GLY A 60 -1.92 -12.09 2.80
C GLY A 60 -1.97 -10.74 2.07
N GLU A 61 -3.16 -10.17 1.91
CA GLU A 61 -3.32 -8.83 1.30
C GLU A 61 -2.86 -7.71 2.24
N LEU A 62 -3.09 -7.86 3.55
CA LEU A 62 -2.54 -6.96 4.56
C LEU A 62 -1.01 -6.99 4.56
N HIS A 63 -0.41 -8.19 4.46
CA HIS A 63 1.02 -8.34 4.29
C HIS A 63 1.52 -7.67 3.00
N THR A 64 0.85 -7.91 1.87
CA THR A 64 1.17 -7.29 0.58
C THR A 64 1.17 -5.78 0.69
N LEU A 65 0.10 -5.20 1.27
CA LEU A 65 -0.01 -3.76 1.45
C LEU A 65 1.11 -3.21 2.35
N HIS A 66 1.41 -3.88 3.46
CA HIS A 66 2.52 -3.51 4.33
C HIS A 66 3.87 -3.55 3.58
N ALA A 67 4.12 -4.61 2.83
CA ALA A 67 5.35 -4.82 2.08
C ALA A 67 5.54 -3.79 0.95
N VAL A 68 4.45 -3.47 0.22
CA VAL A 68 4.43 -2.42 -0.79
C VAL A 68 4.80 -1.07 -0.16
N LEU A 69 4.08 -0.65 0.88
CA LEU A 69 4.28 0.67 1.48
C LEU A 69 5.70 0.81 2.03
N THR A 70 6.19 -0.20 2.76
CA THR A 70 7.57 -0.17 3.30
C THR A 70 8.64 -0.22 2.21
N SER A 71 8.43 -0.99 1.14
CA SER A 71 9.32 -1.01 -0.02
C SER A 71 9.37 0.36 -0.70
N VAL A 72 8.21 0.93 -1.01
CA VAL A 72 8.09 2.25 -1.64
C VAL A 72 8.77 3.30 -0.77
N TYR A 73 8.57 3.32 0.55
CA TYR A 73 9.27 4.24 1.46
C TYR A 73 10.80 4.21 1.32
N CYS A 74 11.37 3.00 1.22
CA CYS A 74 12.82 2.78 1.16
C CYS A 74 13.44 3.02 -0.22
N MET A 75 12.64 3.03 -1.29
CA MET A 75 13.14 3.09 -2.68
C MET A 75 13.46 4.50 -3.17
N PHE A 76 13.08 5.55 -2.43
CA PHE A 76 13.38 6.92 -2.82
C PHE A 76 14.59 7.45 -2.04
N ALA A 77 15.44 8.23 -2.71
CA ALA A 77 16.63 8.83 -2.10
C ALA A 77 16.33 10.09 -1.27
N SER A 78 15.30 10.87 -1.64
CA SER A 78 14.92 12.12 -0.95
C SER A 78 13.40 12.28 -0.80
N GLU A 79 12.98 13.11 0.15
CA GLU A 79 11.57 13.49 0.34
C GLU A 79 10.99 14.09 -0.95
N GLU A 80 11.74 14.98 -1.60
CA GLU A 80 11.38 15.62 -2.86
C GLU A 80 11.09 14.59 -3.97
N ALA A 81 11.98 13.61 -4.17
CA ALA A 81 11.77 12.58 -5.19
C ALA A 81 10.54 11.71 -4.90
N PHE A 82 10.23 11.47 -3.62
CA PHE A 82 9.01 10.76 -3.24
C PHE A 82 7.78 11.60 -3.55
N HIS A 83 7.81 12.89 -3.21
CA HIS A 83 6.70 13.81 -3.45
C HIS A 83 6.44 14.04 -4.94
N GLU A 84 7.47 14.20 -5.75
CA GLU A 84 7.33 14.36 -7.21
C GLU A 84 6.71 13.14 -7.88
N GLN A 85 6.99 11.93 -7.36
CA GLN A 85 6.56 10.68 -7.97
C GLN A 85 5.19 10.20 -7.48
N LEU A 86 4.85 10.45 -6.21
CA LEU A 86 3.60 9.96 -5.62
C LEU A 86 2.62 11.08 -5.24
N GLY A 87 3.04 12.34 -5.22
CA GLY A 87 2.20 13.49 -4.83
C GLY A 87 1.95 13.63 -3.32
N PHE A 88 2.61 12.81 -2.48
CA PHE A 88 2.44 12.79 -1.03
C PHE A 88 3.76 12.98 -0.30
N TYR A 89 3.72 13.23 1.01
CA TYR A 89 4.89 13.20 1.87
C TYR A 89 5.12 11.79 2.43
N ARG A 90 6.38 11.38 2.62
CA ARG A 90 6.74 10.08 3.19
C ARG A 90 6.17 9.87 4.57
N GLU A 91 6.00 10.94 5.34
CA GLU A 91 5.38 10.90 6.66
C GLU A 91 3.94 10.35 6.59
N ASN A 92 3.18 10.70 5.55
CA ASN A 92 1.81 10.20 5.35
C ASN A 92 1.81 8.67 5.18
N LEU A 93 2.78 8.15 4.42
CA LEU A 93 2.94 6.72 4.21
C LEU A 93 3.38 6.02 5.50
N PHE A 94 4.35 6.59 6.22
CA PHE A 94 4.82 6.03 7.48
C PHE A 94 3.71 5.97 8.55
N ALA A 95 2.91 7.03 8.65
CA ALA A 95 1.74 7.07 9.52
C ALA A 95 0.72 5.99 9.15
N LEU A 96 0.48 5.78 7.85
CA LEU A 96 -0.40 4.74 7.34
C LEU A 96 0.08 3.32 7.69
N VAL A 97 1.35 3.02 7.48
CA VAL A 97 1.95 1.71 7.84
C VAL A 97 1.81 1.47 9.34
N SER A 98 2.07 2.48 10.16
CA SER A 98 1.93 2.39 11.61
C SER A 98 0.47 2.13 12.01
N GLY A 99 -0.48 2.85 11.41
CA GLY A 99 -1.91 2.67 11.66
C GLY A 99 -2.44 1.29 11.21
N LEU A 100 -1.91 0.72 10.13
CA LEU A 100 -2.20 -0.64 9.70
C LEU A 100 -1.85 -1.65 10.82
N MET A 101 -0.64 -1.57 11.37
CA MET A 101 -0.19 -2.50 12.40
C MET A 101 -0.99 -2.38 13.70
N VAL A 102 -1.34 -1.16 14.11
CA VAL A 102 -2.23 -0.94 15.26
C VAL A 102 -3.60 -1.60 15.02
N THR A 103 -4.17 -1.41 13.82
CA THR A 103 -5.48 -1.97 13.46
C THR A 103 -5.45 -3.50 13.48
N VAL A 104 -4.41 -4.12 12.92
CA VAL A 104 -4.25 -5.58 12.91
C VAL A 104 -4.09 -6.12 14.33
N SER A 105 -3.27 -5.46 15.16
CA SER A 105 -3.07 -5.85 16.56
C SER A 105 -4.39 -5.82 17.36
N GLN A 106 -5.16 -4.74 17.21
CA GLN A 106 -6.47 -4.60 17.87
C GLN A 106 -7.46 -5.69 17.42
N ALA A 107 -7.48 -6.01 16.12
CA ALA A 107 -8.33 -7.07 15.59
C ALA A 107 -7.96 -8.45 16.15
N ALA A 108 -6.66 -8.76 16.26
CA ALA A 108 -6.17 -10.04 16.80
C ALA A 108 -6.47 -10.22 18.30
N THR A 109 -6.59 -9.13 19.06
CA THR A 109 -6.97 -9.19 20.49
C THR A 109 -8.47 -9.29 20.74
N ALA A 110 -9.30 -9.11 19.71
CA ALA A 110 -10.75 -9.16 19.80
C ALA A 110 -11.32 -10.57 19.49
N GLU A 111 -10.48 -11.49 19.05
CA GLU A 111 -10.76 -12.94 18.88
C GLU A 111 -10.54 -13.70 20.19
#